data_AF-A0A2K4ZHE5-F1
#
_entry.id   AF-A0A2K4ZHE5-F1
#
_cell.length_a   1.000
_cell.length_b   1.000
_cell.length_c   1.000
_cell.angle_alpha   90.00
_cell.angle_beta   90.00
_cell.angle_gamma   90.00
#
_symmetry.space_group_name_H-M   'P 1'
#
loop_
_entity.id
_entity.type
_entity.pdbx_description
1 polymer ?
#
loop_
_entity_poly.entity_id
_entity_poly.type
_entity_poly.pdbx_seq_one_letter_code
_entity_poly.pdbx_strand_id
1 'polypeptide(L)'
;MIKWLKKWSYMIMLVGTGAVYLNSVDNWQVYAKPLMRIQSWYEDSGLGNLFAAGGGITEGGGSENSAGGQEGAAAGEDTSSGAGESGNVPGTGDVPDSDPAQNPGEGPSVVGEEGSHLPGEEGFGPTEGEAAGEGTADGSNGLPSGGETGEGTGASNENGAGTEPSAGGMPEEPSESSEPVYMAVEDDYFSDAVFIGDSRTVGMFEYGGLEETAAFYASTGLTVYKMFDSEIVSVPGEKRKISVEEALQQNAFAKIYLMIGINEMGTGTVESFLEAYQGAVAHLRELQPDAIIYLQGIIRVTSERSAQGDYINNEGIDARNEGIAQLADNETIFYLDVNPLICDETGGMIPDYTFDGVHLKAKYIEIWKDYLKSHAISS
;
A
#
# COMPACT_ATOMS: atom_id res chain seq x y z
N MET A 1 -40.16 -9.92 -25.39
CA MET A 1 -40.34 -8.53 -24.93
C MET A 1 -40.32 -8.40 -23.40
N ILE A 2 -41.32 -8.88 -22.65
CA ILE A 2 -41.44 -8.66 -21.19
C ILE A 2 -40.21 -9.12 -20.37
N LYS A 3 -39.61 -10.29 -20.67
CA LYS A 3 -38.39 -10.76 -19.97
C LYS A 3 -37.15 -9.88 -20.24
N TRP A 4 -37.09 -9.21 -21.40
CA TRP A 4 -35.99 -8.30 -21.74
C TRP A 4 -36.14 -6.98 -20.99
N LEU A 5 -37.35 -6.39 -20.96
CA LEU A 5 -37.63 -5.21 -20.14
C LEU A 5 -37.28 -5.44 -18.66
N LYS A 6 -37.67 -6.58 -18.08
CA LYS A 6 -37.32 -6.87 -16.66
C LYS A 6 -35.81 -7.01 -16.41
N LYS A 7 -35.04 -7.51 -17.39
CA LYS A 7 -33.58 -7.68 -17.22
C LYS A 7 -32.84 -6.33 -17.27
N TRP A 8 -33.36 -5.37 -18.04
CA TRP A 8 -32.76 -4.03 -18.18
C TRP A 8 -33.43 -2.95 -17.33
N SER A 9 -34.58 -3.21 -16.71
CA SER A 9 -35.35 -2.20 -15.96
C SER A 9 -34.56 -1.56 -14.84
N TYR A 10 -33.78 -2.33 -14.09
CA TYR A 10 -32.90 -1.79 -13.04
C TYR A 10 -31.80 -0.88 -13.61
N MET A 11 -31.18 -1.25 -14.72
CA MET A 11 -30.13 -0.43 -15.32
C MET A 11 -30.69 0.86 -15.95
N ILE A 12 -31.86 0.78 -16.59
CA ILE A 12 -32.59 1.94 -17.13
C ILE A 12 -33.03 2.88 -15.99
N MET A 13 -33.48 2.32 -14.86
CA MET A 13 -33.89 3.09 -13.68
C MET A 13 -32.68 3.73 -12.98
N LEU A 14 -31.54 3.04 -12.89
CA LEU A 14 -30.29 3.56 -12.34
C LEU A 14 -29.77 4.73 -13.19
N VAL A 15 -29.63 4.53 -14.51
CA VAL A 15 -29.17 5.55 -15.46
C VAL A 15 -30.14 6.73 -15.53
N GLY A 16 -31.45 6.47 -15.53
CA GLY A 16 -32.48 7.50 -15.52
C GLY A 16 -32.45 8.36 -14.25
N THR A 17 -32.39 7.73 -13.07
CA THR A 17 -32.29 8.46 -11.79
C THR A 17 -30.98 9.25 -11.69
N GLY A 18 -29.87 8.67 -12.15
CA GLY A 18 -28.58 9.37 -12.24
C GLY A 18 -28.64 10.60 -13.15
N ALA A 19 -29.21 10.47 -14.35
CA ALA A 19 -29.38 11.60 -15.28
C ALA A 19 -30.28 12.72 -14.71
N VAL A 20 -31.35 12.36 -13.98
CA VAL A 20 -32.19 13.34 -13.28
C VAL A 20 -31.41 14.04 -12.16
N TYR A 21 -30.65 13.30 -11.35
CA TYR A 21 -29.80 13.89 -10.30
C TYR A 21 -28.75 14.86 -10.89
N LEU A 22 -28.02 14.44 -11.92
CA LEU A 22 -26.99 15.27 -12.57
C LEU A 22 -27.58 16.54 -13.19
N ASN A 23 -28.78 16.46 -13.77
CA ASN A 23 -29.42 17.59 -14.44
C ASN A 23 -30.24 18.50 -13.51
N SER A 24 -30.69 18.02 -12.35
CA SER A 24 -31.60 18.75 -11.45
C SER A 24 -31.01 19.12 -10.09
N VAL A 25 -29.92 18.47 -9.66
CA VAL A 25 -29.25 18.72 -8.38
C VAL A 25 -27.84 19.24 -8.63
N ASP A 26 -27.02 18.50 -9.38
CA ASP A 26 -25.61 18.83 -9.61
C ASP A 26 -25.38 19.88 -10.71
N ASN A 27 -26.35 20.06 -11.62
CA ASN A 27 -26.19 20.84 -12.86
C ASN A 27 -24.90 20.46 -13.64
N TRP A 28 -24.54 19.18 -13.63
CA TRP A 28 -23.32 18.61 -14.23
C TRP A 28 -21.99 19.17 -13.71
N GLN A 29 -21.95 19.89 -12.59
CA GLN A 29 -20.74 20.53 -12.08
C GLN A 29 -19.60 19.54 -11.78
N VAL A 30 -19.90 18.37 -11.21
CA VAL A 30 -18.89 17.32 -10.93
C VAL A 30 -18.23 16.81 -12.21
N TYR A 31 -18.97 16.77 -13.31
CA TYR A 31 -18.52 16.21 -14.59
C TYR A 31 -18.04 17.26 -15.60
N ALA A 32 -18.20 18.56 -15.31
CA ALA A 32 -17.80 19.64 -16.23
C ALA A 32 -16.31 19.57 -16.62
N LYS A 33 -15.40 19.39 -15.66
CA LYS A 33 -13.96 19.26 -15.94
C LYS A 33 -13.59 17.95 -16.67
N PRO A 34 -14.05 16.76 -16.22
CA PRO A 34 -13.87 15.52 -17.00
C PRO A 34 -14.41 15.60 -18.44
N LEU A 35 -15.60 16.16 -18.64
CA LEU A 35 -16.22 16.28 -19.96
C LEU A 35 -15.44 17.24 -20.87
N MET A 36 -14.95 18.38 -20.34
CA MET A 36 -14.05 19.26 -21.10
C MET A 36 -12.74 18.56 -21.49
N ARG A 37 -12.16 17.72 -20.61
CA ARG A 37 -10.94 16.95 -20.92
C ARG A 37 -11.17 15.86 -21.97
N ILE A 38 -12.36 15.24 -21.98
CA ILE A 38 -12.77 14.30 -23.03
C ILE A 38 -13.03 15.03 -24.36
N GLN A 39 -13.66 16.22 -24.30
CA GLN A 39 -13.90 17.05 -25.49
C GLN A 39 -12.57 17.53 -26.10
N SER A 40 -11.64 18.06 -25.31
CA SER A 40 -10.34 18.50 -25.83
C SER A 40 -9.55 17.34 -26.42
N TRP A 41 -9.58 16.16 -25.79
CA TRP A 41 -8.99 14.94 -26.34
C TRP A 41 -9.65 14.50 -27.65
N TYR A 42 -10.97 14.65 -27.81
CA TYR A 42 -11.68 14.33 -29.05
C TYR A 42 -11.38 15.34 -30.18
N GLU A 43 -11.17 16.60 -29.84
CA GLU A 43 -10.77 17.65 -30.78
C GLU A 43 -9.30 17.48 -31.22
N ASP A 44 -8.38 17.24 -30.28
CA ASP A 44 -6.94 17.00 -30.55
C ASP A 44 -6.67 15.68 -31.30
N SER A 45 -7.49 14.64 -31.09
CA SER A 45 -7.34 13.35 -31.79
C SER A 45 -7.76 13.40 -33.27
N GLY A 46 -8.21 14.55 -33.78
CA GLY A 46 -8.50 14.78 -35.21
C GLY A 46 -9.72 14.03 -35.76
N LEU A 47 -10.42 13.27 -34.91
CA LEU A 47 -11.58 12.44 -35.28
C LEU A 47 -12.80 13.26 -35.75
N GLY A 48 -12.87 14.55 -35.37
CA GLY A 48 -13.90 15.47 -35.86
C GLY A 48 -13.97 15.60 -37.38
N ASN A 49 -12.83 15.46 -38.08
CA ASN A 49 -12.79 15.51 -39.55
C ASN A 49 -13.23 14.21 -40.24
N LEU A 50 -13.34 13.08 -39.51
CA LEU A 50 -13.71 11.79 -40.09
C LEU A 50 -15.21 11.69 -40.45
N PHE A 51 -16.06 12.56 -39.87
CA PHE A 51 -17.48 12.65 -40.19
C PHE A 51 -17.86 13.89 -41.03
N ALA A 52 -16.97 14.88 -41.16
CA ALA A 52 -17.15 16.02 -42.05
C ALA A 52 -16.93 15.67 -43.54
N ALA A 53 -16.12 14.64 -43.82
CA ALA A 53 -15.76 14.19 -45.17
C ALA A 53 -16.78 13.25 -45.85
N GLY A 54 -18.03 13.23 -45.38
CA GLY A 54 -19.08 12.26 -45.80
C GLY A 54 -20.39 12.91 -46.24
N GLY A 55 -20.36 14.03 -46.96
CA GLY A 55 -21.57 14.83 -47.22
C GLY A 55 -21.55 15.71 -48.48
N GLY A 56 -20.96 15.22 -49.58
CA GLY A 56 -20.98 15.96 -50.85
C GLY A 56 -22.35 15.92 -51.53
N ILE A 57 -23.14 17.00 -51.41
CA ILE A 57 -24.14 17.39 -52.40
C ILE A 57 -23.59 18.61 -53.16
N THR A 58 -23.61 18.52 -54.49
CA THR A 58 -22.93 19.44 -55.40
C THR A 58 -23.77 20.67 -55.73
N GLU A 59 -23.23 21.88 -55.53
CA GLU A 59 -23.49 23.16 -56.23
C GLU A 59 -22.66 24.26 -55.51
N GLY A 60 -21.82 25.10 -56.12
CA GLY A 60 -21.21 25.12 -57.46
C GLY A 60 -20.43 26.46 -57.70
N GLY A 61 -19.24 26.41 -58.32
CA GLY A 61 -18.57 27.58 -58.96
C GLY A 61 -17.45 28.33 -58.19
N GLY A 62 -16.42 28.78 -58.95
CA GLY A 62 -15.29 29.67 -58.52
C GLY A 62 -14.07 28.92 -57.96
N SER A 63 -12.83 28.97 -58.49
CA SER A 63 -11.93 30.12 -58.82
C SER A 63 -11.78 31.10 -57.64
N GLU A 64 -10.61 31.47 -57.11
CA GLU A 64 -9.16 31.30 -57.42
C GLU A 64 -8.39 31.27 -56.08
N ASN A 65 -7.31 30.50 -55.87
CA ASN A 65 -5.89 30.71 -56.24
C ASN A 65 -5.14 31.87 -55.53
N SER A 66 -3.92 31.58 -55.02
CA SER A 66 -2.91 32.49 -54.41
C SER A 66 -3.22 33.19 -53.07
N ALA A 67 -2.26 33.73 -52.30
CA ALA A 67 -0.85 33.38 -52.02
C ALA A 67 -0.23 34.39 -51.02
N GLY A 68 0.56 33.92 -50.04
CA GLY A 68 1.74 34.63 -49.47
C GLY A 68 1.59 35.92 -48.65
N GLY A 69 2.67 36.27 -47.92
CA GLY A 69 2.87 37.54 -47.19
C GLY A 69 2.22 37.58 -45.79
N GLN A 70 2.88 37.56 -44.63
CA GLN A 70 4.18 38.07 -44.15
C GLN A 70 4.21 39.58 -43.77
N GLU A 71 4.59 39.84 -42.51
CA GLU A 71 5.20 41.06 -41.91
C GLU A 71 4.38 42.32 -41.53
N GLY A 72 4.89 43.02 -40.50
CA GLY A 72 4.50 44.37 -40.06
C GLY A 72 3.60 44.40 -38.80
N ALA A 73 4.03 44.52 -37.53
CA ALA A 73 5.07 45.32 -36.84
C ALA A 73 4.58 46.67 -36.27
N ALA A 74 5.06 47.00 -35.06
CA ALA A 74 4.93 48.26 -34.29
C ALA A 74 3.51 48.66 -33.81
N ALA A 75 3.23 49.29 -32.67
CA ALA A 75 3.92 49.78 -31.43
C ALA A 75 3.30 51.16 -31.07
N GLY A 76 3.39 51.57 -29.80
CA GLY A 76 2.78 52.79 -29.24
C GLY A 76 1.67 52.40 -28.25
N GLU A 77 1.94 52.31 -26.94
CA GLU A 77 2.12 53.43 -25.99
C GLU A 77 0.88 54.35 -25.93
N ASP A 78 0.18 54.36 -24.80
CA ASP A 78 0.21 55.54 -23.92
C ASP A 78 -0.19 55.18 -22.46
N THR A 79 -0.17 56.18 -21.59
CA THR A 79 0.05 56.08 -20.13
C THR A 79 -1.07 56.74 -19.29
N SER A 80 -0.85 56.88 -17.97
CA SER A 80 -1.71 57.51 -16.94
C SER A 80 -2.87 56.66 -16.42
N SER A 81 -2.92 56.20 -15.16
CA SER A 81 -2.75 56.84 -13.83
C SER A 81 -4.00 57.59 -13.32
N GLY A 82 -4.36 57.33 -12.05
CA GLY A 82 -5.48 57.96 -11.33
C GLY A 82 -5.95 57.12 -10.14
N ALA A 83 -5.84 57.64 -8.92
CA ALA A 83 -6.21 56.96 -7.67
C ALA A 83 -7.10 57.83 -6.76
N GLY A 84 -7.79 57.18 -5.81
CA GLY A 84 -8.58 57.81 -4.72
C GLY A 84 -10.07 58.02 -5.02
N GLU A 85 -10.97 58.14 -4.04
CA GLU A 85 -10.90 57.84 -2.59
C GLU A 85 -12.34 57.88 -1.99
N SER A 86 -12.56 57.23 -0.84
CA SER A 86 -13.60 57.52 0.18
C SER A 86 -15.09 57.18 -0.09
N GLY A 87 -15.81 56.80 0.98
CA GLY A 87 -17.29 56.67 1.02
C GLY A 87 -17.79 55.73 2.13
N ASN A 88 -18.43 56.26 3.19
CA ASN A 88 -18.65 55.57 4.47
C ASN A 88 -20.14 55.25 4.81
N VAL A 89 -20.39 54.02 5.29
CA VAL A 89 -21.24 53.50 6.43
C VAL A 89 -22.12 54.53 7.19
N PRO A 90 -23.37 54.28 7.73
CA PRO A 90 -23.95 53.09 8.44
C PRO A 90 -25.42 52.71 8.04
N GLY A 91 -26.21 51.78 8.61
CA GLY A 91 -26.26 50.93 9.83
C GLY A 91 -27.63 50.17 9.85
N THR A 92 -28.24 49.58 10.90
CA THR A 92 -27.92 49.20 12.31
C THR A 92 -29.08 48.33 12.89
N GLY A 93 -28.81 47.30 13.71
CA GLY A 93 -29.77 46.64 14.65
C GLY A 93 -30.62 45.47 14.12
N ASP A 94 -31.12 44.51 14.93
CA ASP A 94 -30.90 44.21 16.36
C ASP A 94 -31.34 42.76 16.71
N VAL A 95 -30.91 42.24 17.87
CA VAL A 95 -31.28 40.92 18.45
C VAL A 95 -32.26 41.10 19.62
N PRO A 96 -33.13 40.12 19.93
CA PRO A 96 -33.23 39.71 21.35
C PRO A 96 -33.48 38.20 21.60
N ASP A 97 -32.94 37.70 22.73
CA ASP A 97 -33.25 36.40 23.35
C ASP A 97 -34.58 36.41 24.13
N SER A 98 -35.22 35.23 24.29
CA SER A 98 -35.75 34.73 25.59
C SER A 98 -36.29 33.28 25.52
N ASP A 99 -36.26 32.59 26.67
CA ASP A 99 -36.23 31.12 26.87
C ASP A 99 -37.64 30.49 27.25
N PRO A 100 -37.82 29.36 27.99
CA PRO A 100 -38.38 28.10 27.48
C PRO A 100 -39.69 27.57 28.13
N ALA A 101 -40.32 26.51 27.54
CA ALA A 101 -41.21 25.55 28.26
C ALA A 101 -41.54 24.21 27.53
N GLN A 102 -41.10 23.10 28.13
CA GLN A 102 -41.81 21.86 28.58
C GLN A 102 -42.97 21.15 27.78
N ASN A 103 -42.68 19.92 27.26
CA ASN A 103 -43.28 18.55 27.47
C ASN A 103 -44.83 18.30 27.52
N PRO A 104 -45.39 17.05 27.52
CA PRO A 104 -44.95 15.68 27.11
C PRO A 104 -45.99 14.89 26.24
N GLY A 105 -45.73 13.59 25.94
CA GLY A 105 -46.75 12.59 25.52
C GLY A 105 -46.21 11.46 24.60
N GLU A 106 -45.62 10.39 25.14
CA GLU A 106 -46.23 9.06 25.45
C GLU A 106 -46.32 8.07 24.26
N GLY A 107 -45.92 6.80 24.51
CA GLY A 107 -45.82 5.71 23.52
C GLY A 107 -47.12 4.92 23.30
N PRO A 108 -47.06 3.68 22.73
CA PRO A 108 -46.54 2.56 23.52
C PRO A 108 -45.74 1.47 22.74
N SER A 109 -45.17 0.52 23.49
CA SER A 109 -44.37 -0.63 23.01
C SER A 109 -45.18 -1.90 22.69
N VAL A 110 -44.75 -2.67 21.68
CA VAL A 110 -44.97 -4.14 21.50
C VAL A 110 -43.76 -4.64 20.66
N VAL A 111 -42.75 -5.34 21.19
CA VAL A 111 -42.61 -6.82 21.40
C VAL A 111 -42.82 -7.66 20.14
N GLY A 112 -41.83 -8.50 19.76
CA GLY A 112 -42.08 -9.69 18.92
C GLY A 112 -41.08 -9.94 17.78
N GLU A 113 -40.37 -11.06 17.92
CA GLU A 113 -39.47 -11.77 16.99
C GLU A 113 -39.94 -11.88 15.52
N GLU A 114 -39.01 -11.88 14.55
CA GLU A 114 -38.42 -13.12 13.99
C GLU A 114 -37.31 -12.80 12.96
N GLY A 115 -36.29 -13.67 12.87
CA GLY A 115 -35.14 -13.48 11.98
C GLY A 115 -35.30 -14.16 10.62
N SER A 116 -35.03 -13.44 9.53
CA SER A 116 -34.98 -14.02 8.18
C SER A 116 -33.56 -14.47 7.81
N HIS A 117 -33.32 -15.77 7.93
CA HIS A 117 -32.10 -16.48 7.54
C HIS A 117 -32.06 -16.76 6.03
N LEU A 118 -30.91 -16.63 5.34
CA LEU A 118 -30.50 -17.32 4.10
C LEU A 118 -28.97 -17.12 3.87
N PRO A 119 -28.30 -17.95 3.05
CA PRO A 119 -27.02 -18.61 3.39
C PRO A 119 -25.78 -17.82 2.93
N GLY A 120 -24.55 -18.13 3.37
CA GLY A 120 -24.07 -19.30 4.12
C GLY A 120 -22.93 -19.97 3.33
N GLU A 121 -21.69 -19.73 3.76
CA GLU A 121 -20.48 -20.25 3.10
C GLU A 121 -20.14 -21.68 3.52
N GLU A 122 -19.64 -22.47 2.58
CA GLU A 122 -19.27 -23.88 2.77
C GLU A 122 -17.94 -23.99 3.54
N GLY A 123 -17.99 -24.48 4.77
CA GLY A 123 -16.78 -24.75 5.57
C GLY A 123 -16.12 -26.09 5.21
N PHE A 124 -14.79 -26.11 5.08
CA PHE A 124 -14.01 -27.34 4.99
C PHE A 124 -13.65 -27.85 6.39
N GLY A 125 -14.19 -29.03 6.75
CA GLY A 125 -13.74 -29.79 7.91
C GLY A 125 -12.53 -30.68 7.59
N PRO A 126 -11.75 -31.11 8.60
CA PRO A 126 -10.58 -31.97 8.40
C PRO A 126 -11.00 -33.43 8.19
N THR A 127 -10.28 -34.15 7.33
CA THR A 127 -10.41 -35.61 7.16
C THR A 127 -9.23 -36.33 7.81
N GLU A 128 -9.53 -37.16 8.81
CA GLU A 128 -8.58 -38.14 9.33
C GLU A 128 -8.34 -39.29 8.33
N GLY A 129 -7.15 -39.88 8.35
CA GLY A 129 -6.80 -41.07 7.57
C GLY A 129 -5.56 -41.76 8.14
N GLU A 130 -5.69 -43.02 8.54
CA GLU A 130 -4.73 -43.73 9.40
C GLU A 130 -3.51 -44.35 8.68
N ALA A 131 -2.37 -44.29 9.39
CA ALA A 131 -1.32 -45.32 9.57
C ALA A 131 -0.78 -46.16 8.38
N ALA A 132 0.57 -46.12 8.20
CA ALA A 132 1.47 -47.23 8.56
C ALA A 132 2.95 -46.94 8.17
N GLY A 133 3.93 -47.41 8.97
CA GLY A 133 5.35 -47.46 8.54
C GLY A 133 6.38 -47.28 9.68
N GLU A 134 6.99 -48.39 10.13
CA GLU A 134 7.93 -48.47 11.27
C GLU A 134 9.33 -47.89 10.98
N GLY A 135 10.09 -47.54 12.04
CA GLY A 135 11.49 -47.10 11.88
C GLY A 135 12.26 -46.70 13.16
N THR A 136 12.07 -47.37 14.31
CA THR A 136 12.80 -47.04 15.55
C THR A 136 14.19 -47.68 15.64
N ALA A 137 15.20 -46.90 16.00
CA ALA A 137 16.47 -47.40 16.54
C ALA A 137 16.97 -46.46 17.66
N ASP A 138 16.69 -46.81 18.91
CA ASP A 138 17.36 -46.28 20.10
C ASP A 138 18.26 -47.39 20.69
N GLY A 139 19.37 -46.99 21.32
CA GLY A 139 20.49 -47.86 21.67
C GLY A 139 21.27 -47.36 22.88
N SER A 140 20.57 -46.98 23.94
CA SER A 140 21.20 -46.69 25.23
C SER A 140 21.77 -47.95 25.90
N ASN A 141 23.01 -47.85 26.42
CA ASN A 141 23.39 -48.31 27.77
C ASN A 141 24.87 -48.00 28.06
N GLY A 142 25.19 -47.77 29.33
CA GLY A 142 26.55 -47.41 29.77
C GLY A 142 27.07 -48.24 30.95
N LEU A 143 28.27 -47.86 31.39
CA LEU A 143 28.98 -48.28 32.61
C LEU A 143 29.50 -49.74 32.69
N PRO A 144 30.53 -50.03 33.52
CA PRO A 144 31.66 -49.18 33.92
C PRO A 144 33.02 -49.94 34.04
N SER A 145 34.04 -49.20 34.51
CA SER A 145 35.12 -49.67 35.41
C SER A 145 36.42 -50.29 34.83
N GLY A 146 37.52 -49.58 35.08
CA GLY A 146 38.72 -50.15 35.74
C GLY A 146 39.98 -50.32 34.90
N GLY A 147 41.15 -50.13 35.53
CA GLY A 147 42.40 -50.76 35.08
C GLY A 147 43.56 -49.81 34.74
N GLU A 148 44.27 -49.40 35.79
CA GLU A 148 45.56 -48.72 35.80
C GLU A 148 46.69 -49.22 34.84
N THR A 149 47.58 -48.27 34.53
CA THR A 149 49.05 -48.40 34.34
C THR A 149 49.65 -49.08 33.10
N GLY A 150 50.62 -48.37 32.52
CA GLY A 150 51.58 -48.85 31.53
C GLY A 150 52.65 -47.79 31.25
N GLU A 151 53.84 -47.95 31.83
CA GLU A 151 55.06 -47.18 31.53
C GLU A 151 55.45 -47.36 30.03
N GLY A 152 56.24 -46.50 29.37
CA GLY A 152 57.05 -45.36 29.79
C GLY A 152 58.13 -45.08 28.72
N THR A 153 59.11 -44.23 29.02
CA THR A 153 60.21 -43.75 28.14
C THR A 153 59.79 -42.80 27.00
N GLY A 154 60.47 -41.68 26.72
CA GLY A 154 61.51 -40.99 27.49
C GLY A 154 62.56 -40.32 26.60
N ALA A 155 62.67 -38.99 26.65
CA ALA A 155 63.90 -38.21 26.41
C ALA A 155 63.60 -36.70 26.46
N SER A 156 64.00 -36.03 27.55
CA SER A 156 63.98 -34.58 27.72
C SER A 156 65.39 -34.08 28.07
N ASN A 157 65.81 -32.98 27.44
CA ASN A 157 66.74 -31.95 27.95
C ASN A 157 66.90 -30.91 26.81
N GLU A 158 66.50 -29.64 26.91
CA GLU A 158 66.70 -28.56 27.91
C GLU A 158 67.95 -27.66 27.69
N ASN A 159 67.71 -26.36 27.91
CA ASN A 159 68.60 -25.18 27.88
C ASN A 159 69.06 -24.65 26.49
N GLY A 160 68.87 -23.37 26.15
CA GLY A 160 68.09 -22.31 26.83
C GLY A 160 68.39 -20.86 26.37
N ALA A 161 67.53 -19.92 26.84
CA ALA A 161 67.67 -18.45 26.93
C ALA A 161 67.31 -17.52 25.73
N GLY A 162 66.33 -16.61 25.99
CA GLY A 162 66.01 -15.37 25.25
C GLY A 162 65.00 -15.53 24.09
N THR A 163 63.84 -14.87 24.01
CA THR A 163 63.38 -13.58 24.61
C THR A 163 61.84 -13.56 24.76
N GLU A 164 61.31 -12.66 25.60
CA GLU A 164 59.88 -12.44 25.93
C GLU A 164 58.93 -12.12 24.73
N PRO A 165 57.59 -12.22 24.91
CA PRO A 165 56.63 -12.42 23.81
C PRO A 165 55.98 -11.14 23.26
N SER A 166 55.39 -11.26 22.06
CA SER A 166 54.36 -10.34 21.58
C SER A 166 52.99 -11.03 21.62
N ALA A 167 51.98 -10.33 22.12
CA ALA A 167 50.57 -10.73 22.04
C ALA A 167 50.21 -11.14 20.58
N GLY A 168 49.36 -12.13 20.36
CA GLY A 168 48.14 -12.39 21.13
C GLY A 168 47.00 -11.62 20.46
N GLY A 169 46.64 -12.05 19.24
CA GLY A 169 45.52 -11.48 18.51
C GLY A 169 44.23 -11.80 19.26
N MET A 170 43.60 -10.76 19.80
CA MET A 170 42.27 -10.84 20.38
C MET A 170 41.28 -11.23 19.27
N PRO A 171 40.24 -12.06 19.54
CA PRO A 171 39.10 -12.15 18.63
C PRO A 171 38.52 -10.75 18.40
N GLU A 172 38.08 -10.46 17.19
CA GLU A 172 37.38 -9.22 16.87
C GLU A 172 36.02 -9.24 17.61
N GLU A 173 35.80 -8.22 18.45
CA GLU A 173 34.51 -7.96 19.08
C GLU A 173 33.45 -7.70 17.99
N PRO A 174 32.19 -8.12 18.19
CA PRO A 174 31.13 -7.85 17.22
C PRO A 174 30.95 -6.34 17.05
N SER A 175 30.88 -5.88 15.80
CA SER A 175 30.59 -4.49 15.47
C SER A 175 29.25 -4.09 16.09
N GLU A 176 29.24 -3.05 16.95
CA GLU A 176 27.98 -2.42 17.33
C GLU A 176 27.34 -1.85 16.06
N SER A 177 26.17 -2.38 15.68
CA SER A 177 25.39 -1.87 14.55
C SER A 177 25.04 -0.40 14.84
N SER A 178 25.59 0.51 14.04
CA SER A 178 25.27 1.92 14.16
C SER A 178 23.85 2.18 13.67
N GLU A 179 23.04 2.87 14.48
CA GLU A 179 21.70 3.32 14.11
C GLU A 179 21.65 3.89 12.67
N PRO A 180 20.65 3.50 11.85
CA PRO A 180 20.60 3.88 10.45
C PRO A 180 20.44 5.40 10.28
N VAL A 181 21.27 5.99 9.42
CA VAL A 181 21.23 7.43 9.12
C VAL A 181 20.32 7.68 7.92
N TYR A 182 19.07 8.04 8.22
CA TYR A 182 18.08 8.41 7.21
C TYR A 182 18.27 9.82 6.65
N MET A 183 17.82 10.03 5.42
CA MET A 183 17.74 11.33 4.75
C MET A 183 16.34 11.60 4.19
N ALA A 184 16.01 12.89 4.05
CA ALA A 184 14.82 13.34 3.35
C ALA A 184 15.07 13.39 1.83
N VAL A 185 14.12 12.90 1.04
CA VAL A 185 14.17 12.81 -0.42
C VAL A 185 12.89 13.31 -1.07
N GLU A 186 12.91 13.52 -2.38
CA GLU A 186 11.72 13.75 -3.21
C GLU A 186 11.23 12.44 -3.85
N ASP A 187 10.08 12.49 -4.52
CA ASP A 187 9.39 11.30 -5.07
C ASP A 187 10.25 10.55 -6.11
N ASP A 188 11.21 11.22 -6.77
CA ASP A 188 12.13 10.61 -7.74
C ASP A 188 13.11 9.58 -7.13
N TYR A 189 13.28 9.57 -5.80
CA TYR A 189 14.01 8.52 -5.08
C TYR A 189 13.35 7.13 -5.22
N PHE A 190 12.05 7.07 -5.52
CA PHE A 190 11.33 5.81 -5.76
C PHE A 190 11.38 5.34 -7.23
N SER A 191 12.11 6.04 -8.11
CA SER A 191 12.15 5.74 -9.56
C SER A 191 12.76 4.38 -9.95
N ASP A 192 13.50 3.77 -9.04
CA ASP A 192 14.11 2.45 -9.14
C ASP A 192 13.59 1.49 -8.04
N ALA A 193 12.43 1.83 -7.45
CA ALA A 193 11.81 1.09 -6.35
C ALA A 193 10.62 0.22 -6.80
N VAL A 194 10.40 -0.87 -6.07
CA VAL A 194 9.18 -1.68 -6.16
C VAL A 194 8.48 -1.79 -4.82
N PHE A 195 7.18 -1.51 -4.80
CA PHE A 195 6.29 -1.71 -3.67
C PHE A 195 5.56 -3.04 -3.82
N ILE A 196 5.68 -3.92 -2.82
CA ILE A 196 5.10 -5.27 -2.82
C ILE A 196 4.15 -5.37 -1.61
N GLY A 197 2.91 -5.85 -1.82
CA GLY A 197 1.98 -5.98 -0.68
C GLY A 197 0.51 -6.22 -0.99
N ASP A 198 -0.31 -5.98 0.03
CA ASP A 198 -1.75 -6.26 0.05
C ASP A 198 -2.62 -5.05 -0.38
N SER A 199 -3.90 -5.04 0.03
CA SER A 199 -4.85 -3.94 -0.20
C SER A 199 -4.36 -2.57 0.24
N ARG A 200 -3.49 -2.49 1.25
CA ARG A 200 -2.95 -1.21 1.73
C ARG A 200 -1.90 -0.67 0.78
N THR A 201 -1.06 -1.54 0.22
CA THR A 201 -0.13 -1.17 -0.86
C THR A 201 -0.85 -0.83 -2.16
N VAL A 202 -2.00 -1.46 -2.44
CA VAL A 202 -2.92 -0.97 -3.51
C VAL A 202 -3.43 0.45 -3.20
N GLY A 203 -3.74 0.77 -1.94
CA GLY A 203 -4.08 2.13 -1.52
C GLY A 203 -2.93 3.14 -1.72
N MET A 204 -1.67 2.75 -1.50
CA MET A 204 -0.50 3.57 -1.82
C MET A 204 -0.37 3.80 -3.33
N PHE A 205 -0.61 2.77 -4.16
CA PHE A 205 -0.66 2.91 -5.62
C PHE A 205 -1.77 3.88 -6.08
N GLU A 206 -3.00 3.72 -5.57
CA GLU A 206 -4.15 4.51 -6.01
C GLU A 206 -4.13 5.98 -5.57
N TYR A 207 -3.50 6.28 -4.43
CA TYR A 207 -3.61 7.61 -3.78
C TYR A 207 -2.28 8.24 -3.37
N GLY A 208 -1.14 7.56 -3.53
CA GLY A 208 0.18 8.09 -3.17
C GLY A 208 0.77 9.06 -4.21
N GLY A 209 0.31 9.02 -5.47
CA GLY A 209 0.89 9.83 -6.55
C GLY A 209 2.25 9.31 -7.04
N LEU A 210 2.54 8.02 -6.84
CA LEU A 210 3.78 7.34 -7.22
C LEU A 210 3.59 6.36 -8.40
N GLU A 211 2.39 6.28 -8.97
CA GLU A 211 1.99 5.28 -9.97
C GLU A 211 2.77 5.35 -11.30
N GLU A 212 3.30 6.53 -11.65
CA GLU A 212 4.19 6.75 -12.80
C GLU A 212 5.68 6.80 -12.42
N THR A 213 6.00 6.61 -11.13
CA THR A 213 7.38 6.73 -10.60
C THR A 213 7.93 5.39 -10.14
N ALA A 214 7.20 4.64 -9.31
CA ALA A 214 7.63 3.37 -8.75
C ALA A 214 6.83 2.18 -9.32
N ALA A 215 7.41 0.98 -9.28
CA ALA A 215 6.66 -0.23 -9.60
C ALA A 215 5.77 -0.66 -8.41
N PHE A 216 4.58 -1.19 -8.70
CA PHE A 216 3.65 -1.70 -7.68
C PHE A 216 3.21 -3.12 -8.01
N TYR A 217 3.69 -4.08 -7.22
CA TYR A 217 3.37 -5.50 -7.29
C TYR A 217 2.45 -5.87 -6.12
N ALA A 218 1.23 -5.33 -6.14
CA ALA A 218 0.28 -5.45 -5.04
C ALA A 218 -1.09 -6.01 -5.49
N SER A 219 -1.81 -6.63 -4.55
CA SER A 219 -3.16 -7.17 -4.78
C SER A 219 -3.95 -7.25 -3.48
N THR A 220 -5.25 -6.95 -3.51
CA THR A 220 -6.09 -6.77 -2.31
C THR A 220 -5.99 -7.91 -1.28
N GLY A 221 -6.00 -9.15 -1.75
CA GLY A 221 -5.93 -10.36 -0.91
C GLY A 221 -4.58 -11.07 -0.95
N LEU A 222 -3.48 -10.37 -1.25
CA LEU A 222 -2.16 -10.97 -1.29
C LEU A 222 -1.73 -11.43 0.12
N THR A 223 -1.06 -12.57 0.19
CA THR A 223 -0.40 -13.06 1.41
C THR A 223 1.05 -13.42 1.11
N VAL A 224 1.91 -13.39 2.12
CA VAL A 224 3.30 -13.85 2.08
C VAL A 224 3.39 -15.30 1.58
N TYR A 225 2.42 -16.14 1.95
CA TYR A 225 2.27 -17.52 1.47
C TYR A 225 1.94 -17.67 -0.02
N LYS A 226 1.66 -16.58 -0.74
CA LYS A 226 1.17 -16.58 -2.12
C LYS A 226 1.83 -15.53 -3.01
N MET A 227 2.69 -14.68 -2.48
CA MET A 227 3.19 -13.51 -3.20
C MET A 227 4.02 -13.89 -4.43
N PHE A 228 4.83 -14.95 -4.34
CA PHE A 228 5.67 -15.43 -5.45
C PHE A 228 4.91 -16.26 -6.49
N ASP A 229 3.79 -16.90 -6.12
CA ASP A 229 2.99 -17.74 -7.02
C ASP A 229 1.85 -16.98 -7.74
N SER A 230 1.33 -15.91 -7.15
CA SER A 230 0.10 -15.27 -7.62
C SER A 230 0.35 -14.39 -8.85
N GLU A 231 -0.33 -14.68 -9.97
CA GLU A 231 -0.32 -13.85 -11.19
C GLU A 231 -1.02 -12.48 -10.94
N ILE A 232 -0.33 -11.55 -10.28
CA ILE A 232 -0.86 -10.22 -9.92
C ILE A 232 -0.27 -9.08 -10.76
N VAL A 233 0.94 -9.24 -11.30
CA VAL A 233 1.67 -8.18 -11.97
C VAL A 233 1.22 -8.07 -13.43
N SER A 234 0.83 -6.87 -13.85
CA SER A 234 0.42 -6.60 -15.24
C SER A 234 1.64 -6.35 -16.12
N VAL A 235 1.75 -7.01 -17.26
CA VAL A 235 2.84 -6.78 -18.24
C VAL A 235 2.35 -5.87 -19.37
N PRO A 236 3.07 -4.78 -19.71
CA PRO A 236 2.68 -3.87 -20.79
C PRO A 236 2.47 -4.59 -22.13
N GLY A 237 1.25 -4.50 -22.68
CA GLY A 237 0.88 -5.11 -23.96
C GLY A 237 0.40 -6.56 -23.88
N GLU A 238 0.52 -7.23 -22.74
CA GLU A 238 -0.04 -8.57 -22.52
C GLU A 238 -1.41 -8.53 -21.85
N LYS A 239 -2.18 -9.62 -22.02
CA LYS A 239 -3.45 -9.84 -21.31
C LYS A 239 -3.32 -10.73 -20.09
N ARG A 240 -2.24 -11.53 -20.01
CA ARG A 240 -1.94 -12.32 -18.83
C ARG A 240 -1.30 -11.42 -17.78
N LYS A 241 -1.37 -11.87 -16.54
CA LYS A 241 -0.52 -11.35 -15.47
C LYS A 241 0.64 -12.33 -15.27
N ILE A 242 1.68 -11.86 -14.60
CA ILE A 242 2.83 -12.65 -14.16
C ILE A 242 2.92 -12.61 -12.64
N SER A 243 3.67 -13.55 -12.06
CA SER A 243 3.90 -13.56 -10.62
C SER A 243 4.93 -12.50 -10.19
N VAL A 244 5.03 -12.24 -8.88
CA VAL A 244 6.08 -11.37 -8.33
C VAL A 244 7.47 -11.95 -8.62
N GLU A 245 7.63 -13.27 -8.55
CA GLU A 245 8.89 -13.93 -8.89
C GLU A 245 9.25 -13.72 -10.37
N GLU A 246 8.33 -14.03 -11.31
CA GLU A 246 8.55 -13.80 -12.75
C GLU A 246 8.89 -12.32 -13.04
N ALA A 247 8.26 -11.38 -12.33
CA ALA A 247 8.47 -9.95 -12.52
C ALA A 247 9.83 -9.46 -11.99
N LEU A 248 10.28 -9.94 -10.84
CA LEU A 248 11.60 -9.65 -10.28
C LEU A 248 12.74 -10.34 -11.06
N GLN A 249 12.49 -11.50 -11.67
CA GLN A 249 13.46 -12.11 -12.59
C GLN A 249 13.65 -11.32 -13.90
N GLN A 250 12.67 -10.47 -14.27
CA GLN A 250 12.68 -9.70 -15.51
C GLN A 250 13.11 -8.24 -15.33
N ASN A 251 13.09 -7.71 -14.10
CA ASN A 251 13.35 -6.30 -13.79
C ASN A 251 14.29 -6.19 -12.59
N ALA A 252 15.18 -5.19 -12.61
CA ALA A 252 16.07 -4.88 -11.50
C ALA A 252 15.59 -3.62 -10.78
N PHE A 253 15.52 -3.69 -9.45
CA PHE A 253 15.16 -2.61 -8.54
C PHE A 253 16.29 -2.41 -7.54
N ALA A 254 16.61 -1.15 -7.22
CA ALA A 254 17.57 -0.86 -6.16
C ALA A 254 16.92 -0.84 -4.77
N LYS A 255 15.59 -0.80 -4.71
CA LYS A 255 14.80 -0.64 -3.48
C LYS A 255 13.54 -1.50 -3.52
N ILE A 256 13.28 -2.26 -2.46
CA ILE A 256 12.05 -3.05 -2.29
C ILE A 256 11.33 -2.56 -1.03
N TYR A 257 10.08 -2.14 -1.16
CA TYR A 257 9.22 -1.76 -0.06
C TYR A 257 8.17 -2.85 0.17
N LEU A 258 8.31 -3.63 1.23
CA LEU A 258 7.43 -4.76 1.54
C LEU A 258 6.48 -4.39 2.68
N MET A 259 5.17 -4.30 2.39
CA MET A 259 4.11 -4.24 3.41
C MET A 259 3.10 -5.36 3.16
N ILE A 260 3.14 -6.41 3.97
CA ILE A 260 2.24 -7.55 3.91
C ILE A 260 2.13 -8.18 5.31
N GLY A 261 0.98 -8.76 5.66
CA GLY A 261 0.82 -9.47 6.94
C GLY A 261 -0.55 -9.35 7.61
N ILE A 262 -1.43 -8.43 7.17
CA ILE A 262 -2.78 -8.32 7.77
C ILE A 262 -3.73 -9.44 7.34
N ASN A 263 -3.56 -9.99 6.13
CA ASN A 263 -4.38 -11.08 5.62
C ASN A 263 -4.08 -12.42 6.34
N GLU A 264 -2.89 -12.52 6.93
CA GLU A 264 -2.37 -13.64 7.73
C GLU A 264 -2.80 -13.58 9.19
N MET A 265 -3.51 -12.53 9.61
CA MET A 265 -4.08 -12.44 10.95
C MET A 265 -5.09 -13.58 11.22
N GLY A 266 -5.78 -14.06 10.18
CA GLY A 266 -6.75 -15.16 10.25
C GLY A 266 -6.20 -16.54 9.88
N THR A 267 -4.89 -16.72 9.72
CA THR A 267 -4.31 -18.01 9.28
C THR A 267 -2.90 -18.22 9.80
N GLY A 268 -2.66 -19.37 10.44
CA GLY A 268 -1.38 -19.72 11.05
C GLY A 268 -1.17 -19.09 12.43
N THR A 269 0.05 -19.26 12.96
CA THR A 269 0.52 -18.61 14.18
C THR A 269 1.45 -17.44 13.84
N VAL A 270 1.81 -16.63 14.83
CA VAL A 270 2.87 -15.60 14.67
C VAL A 270 4.19 -16.27 14.23
N GLU A 271 4.53 -17.41 14.82
CA GLU A 271 5.72 -18.21 14.47
C GLU A 271 5.70 -18.67 13.00
N SER A 272 4.62 -19.29 12.53
CA SER A 272 4.52 -19.75 11.12
C SER A 272 4.45 -18.59 10.12
N PHE A 273 3.93 -17.43 10.55
CA PHE A 273 3.99 -16.20 9.77
C PHE A 273 5.43 -15.69 9.65
N LEU A 274 6.18 -15.62 10.76
CA LEU A 274 7.56 -15.13 10.76
C LEU A 274 8.51 -16.07 10.00
N GLU A 275 8.31 -17.39 10.08
CA GLU A 275 9.05 -18.36 9.26
C GLU A 275 8.83 -18.10 7.77
N ALA A 276 7.57 -17.94 7.33
CA ALA A 276 7.24 -17.64 5.94
C ALA A 276 7.73 -16.25 5.50
N TYR A 277 7.67 -15.25 6.38
CA TYR A 277 8.13 -13.89 6.11
C TYR A 277 9.66 -13.82 6.01
N GLN A 278 10.39 -14.50 6.90
CA GLN A 278 11.84 -14.64 6.80
C GLN A 278 12.25 -15.36 5.51
N GLY A 279 11.54 -16.43 5.13
CA GLY A 279 11.72 -17.12 3.86
C GLY A 279 11.49 -16.20 2.65
N ALA A 280 10.43 -15.39 2.68
CA ALA A 280 10.14 -14.41 1.63
C ALA A 280 11.21 -13.33 1.52
N VAL A 281 11.69 -12.77 2.64
CA VAL A 281 12.77 -11.77 2.66
C VAL A 281 14.08 -12.36 2.14
N ALA A 282 14.42 -13.59 2.54
CA ALA A 282 15.59 -14.30 2.00
C ALA A 282 15.48 -14.48 0.48
N HIS A 283 14.32 -14.91 -0.02
CA HIS A 283 14.10 -15.10 -1.45
C HIS A 283 14.10 -13.79 -2.26
N LEU A 284 13.59 -12.68 -1.69
CA LEU A 284 13.73 -11.35 -2.30
C LEU A 284 15.21 -10.95 -2.48
N ARG A 285 16.09 -11.28 -1.52
CA ARG A 285 17.53 -11.06 -1.65
C ARG A 285 18.19 -11.96 -2.70
N GLU A 286 17.70 -13.18 -2.89
CA GLU A 286 18.18 -14.06 -3.98
C GLU A 286 17.80 -13.50 -5.36
N LEU A 287 16.57 -12.97 -5.49
CA LEU A 287 16.06 -12.39 -6.73
C LEU A 287 16.66 -11.01 -7.05
N GLN A 288 17.01 -10.22 -6.02
CA GLN A 288 17.47 -8.83 -6.13
C GLN A 288 18.63 -8.58 -5.13
N PRO A 289 19.83 -9.14 -5.38
CA PRO A 289 20.94 -9.17 -4.41
C PRO A 289 21.54 -7.79 -4.07
N ASP A 290 21.39 -6.82 -4.96
CA ASP A 290 21.90 -5.45 -4.79
C ASP A 290 20.84 -4.47 -4.23
N ALA A 291 19.62 -4.95 -3.92
CA ALA A 291 18.52 -4.10 -3.48
C ALA A 291 18.50 -3.84 -1.97
N ILE A 292 18.23 -2.60 -1.58
CA ILE A 292 17.86 -2.24 -0.21
C ILE A 292 16.42 -2.68 0.04
N ILE A 293 16.16 -3.42 1.11
CA ILE A 293 14.84 -3.91 1.47
C ILE A 293 14.30 -3.14 2.68
N TYR A 294 13.21 -2.41 2.47
CA TYR A 294 12.44 -1.74 3.51
C TYR A 294 11.26 -2.62 3.93
N LEU A 295 11.39 -3.27 5.09
CA LEU A 295 10.33 -4.03 5.74
C LEU A 295 9.43 -3.06 6.49
N GLN A 296 8.19 -2.92 6.05
CA GLN A 296 7.26 -1.98 6.64
C GLN A 296 6.36 -2.67 7.67
N GLY A 297 6.28 -2.09 8.86
CA GLY A 297 5.38 -2.54 9.92
C GLY A 297 3.94 -2.56 9.45
N ILE A 298 3.23 -3.66 9.73
CA ILE A 298 1.80 -3.81 9.47
C ILE A 298 1.09 -2.67 10.20
N ILE A 299 0.34 -1.87 9.44
CA ILE A 299 -0.45 -0.77 9.98
C ILE A 299 -1.51 -1.33 10.95
N ARG A 300 -1.53 -0.82 12.19
CA ARG A 300 -2.54 -1.15 13.21
C ARG A 300 -3.94 -0.78 12.72
N VAL A 301 -4.94 -1.50 13.22
CA VAL A 301 -6.35 -1.16 13.02
C VAL A 301 -6.80 -0.17 14.09
N THR A 302 -7.98 0.44 13.92
CA THR A 302 -8.59 1.25 15.00
C THR A 302 -8.82 0.40 16.24
N SER A 303 -8.79 1.02 17.43
CA SER A 303 -9.06 0.31 18.69
C SER A 303 -10.47 -0.29 18.72
N GLU A 304 -11.45 0.35 18.07
CA GLU A 304 -12.78 -0.23 17.86
C GLU A 304 -12.73 -1.51 17.00
N ARG A 305 -12.00 -1.50 15.87
CA ARG A 305 -11.85 -2.67 15.00
C ARG A 305 -11.12 -3.81 15.72
N SER A 306 -10.08 -3.50 16.50
CA SER A 306 -9.35 -4.48 17.31
C SER A 306 -10.20 -5.08 18.43
N ALA A 307 -11.20 -4.36 18.93
CA ALA A 307 -12.06 -4.81 20.02
C ALA A 307 -13.23 -5.72 19.57
N GLN A 308 -13.36 -5.98 18.26
CA GLN A 308 -14.44 -6.82 17.72
C GLN A 308 -14.32 -8.31 18.09
N GLY A 309 -13.17 -8.74 18.61
CA GLY A 309 -12.95 -10.11 19.11
C GLY A 309 -12.82 -11.16 18.00
N ASP A 310 -12.49 -10.73 16.78
CA ASP A 310 -12.16 -11.62 15.66
C ASP A 310 -10.64 -11.71 15.45
N TYR A 311 -10.24 -12.26 14.30
CA TYR A 311 -8.83 -12.50 13.99
C TYR A 311 -8.01 -11.22 13.75
N ILE A 312 -8.62 -10.07 13.41
CA ILE A 312 -7.88 -8.82 13.18
C ILE A 312 -7.87 -7.97 14.44
N ASN A 313 -6.74 -8.00 15.15
CA ASN A 313 -6.51 -7.24 16.37
C ASN A 313 -5.08 -6.69 16.44
N ASN A 314 -4.90 -5.61 17.22
CA ASN A 314 -3.61 -4.92 17.32
C ASN A 314 -2.55 -5.74 18.08
N GLU A 315 -2.94 -6.59 19.04
CA GLU A 315 -2.01 -7.48 19.76
C GLU A 315 -1.28 -8.43 18.79
N GLY A 316 -2.01 -9.08 17.89
CA GLY A 316 -1.43 -9.97 16.88
C GLY A 316 -0.73 -9.24 15.73
N ILE A 317 -1.04 -7.95 15.50
CA ILE A 317 -0.28 -7.07 14.59
C ILE A 317 1.06 -6.71 15.23
N ASP A 318 1.06 -6.32 16.51
CA ASP A 318 2.25 -5.94 17.27
C ASP A 318 3.23 -7.09 17.41
N ALA A 319 2.75 -8.29 17.76
CA ALA A 319 3.59 -9.49 17.82
C ALA A 319 4.24 -9.86 16.46
N ARG A 320 3.57 -9.56 15.34
CA ARG A 320 4.14 -9.73 13.99
C ARG A 320 5.14 -8.63 13.66
N ASN A 321 4.82 -7.38 13.98
CA ASN A 321 5.70 -6.23 13.77
C ASN A 321 7.01 -6.34 14.56
N GLU A 322 6.96 -6.81 15.81
CA GLU A 322 8.15 -7.08 16.62
C GLU A 322 9.06 -8.12 15.95
N GLY A 323 8.50 -9.19 15.39
CA GLY A 323 9.27 -10.20 14.65
C GLY A 323 9.77 -9.73 13.29
N ILE A 324 9.01 -8.91 12.56
CA ILE A 324 9.46 -8.29 11.30
C ILE A 324 10.63 -7.33 11.57
N ALA A 325 10.57 -6.54 12.66
CA ALA A 325 11.64 -5.62 13.04
C ALA A 325 12.96 -6.35 13.35
N GLN A 326 12.90 -7.56 13.90
CA GLN A 326 14.07 -8.41 14.16
C GLN A 326 14.76 -8.95 12.89
N LEU A 327 14.15 -8.80 11.71
CA LEU A 327 14.76 -9.18 10.43
C LEU A 327 15.61 -8.06 9.80
N ALA A 328 15.58 -6.84 10.34
CA ALA A 328 16.43 -5.75 9.88
C ALA A 328 17.89 -5.95 10.33
N ASP A 329 18.83 -5.77 9.40
CA ASP A 329 20.28 -5.77 9.69
C ASP A 329 20.86 -4.34 9.78
N ASN A 330 20.05 -3.32 9.40
CA ASN A 330 20.44 -1.91 9.29
C ASN A 330 21.59 -1.62 8.29
N GLU A 331 21.89 -2.57 7.40
CA GLU A 331 22.88 -2.44 6.32
C GLU A 331 22.21 -2.56 4.94
N THR A 332 21.39 -3.60 4.75
CA THR A 332 20.67 -3.91 3.51
C THR A 332 19.17 -4.13 3.73
N ILE A 333 18.76 -4.43 4.97
CA ILE A 333 17.37 -4.62 5.38
C ILE A 333 17.07 -3.64 6.52
N PHE A 334 16.07 -2.77 6.31
CA PHE A 334 15.67 -1.72 7.24
C PHE A 334 14.21 -1.90 7.64
N TYR A 335 13.89 -1.72 8.92
CA TYR A 335 12.51 -1.74 9.41
C TYR A 335 11.93 -0.33 9.51
N LEU A 336 10.76 -0.11 8.92
CA LEU A 336 10.05 1.17 8.90
C LEU A 336 8.66 1.03 9.53
N ASP A 337 8.39 1.78 10.61
CA ASP A 337 7.08 1.80 11.28
C ASP A 337 6.40 3.16 11.17
N VAL A 338 5.38 3.24 10.32
CA VAL A 338 4.54 4.45 10.16
C VAL A 338 3.51 4.62 11.29
N ASN A 339 3.24 3.59 12.09
CA ASN A 339 2.18 3.60 13.10
C ASN A 339 2.24 4.81 14.08
N PRO A 340 3.41 5.29 14.55
CA PRO A 340 3.51 6.48 15.42
C PRO A 340 2.94 7.77 14.84
N LEU A 341 2.74 7.86 13.51
CA LEU A 341 2.17 9.04 12.84
C LEU A 341 0.67 8.92 12.52
N ILE A 342 0.11 7.71 12.61
CA ILE A 342 -1.28 7.40 12.22
C ILE A 342 -2.12 6.78 13.34
N CYS A 343 -1.50 6.45 14.48
CA CYS A 343 -2.19 5.96 15.68
C CYS A 343 -2.40 7.08 16.72
N ASP A 344 -3.43 6.92 17.54
CA ASP A 344 -3.72 7.81 18.67
C ASP A 344 -3.15 7.28 20.00
N GLU A 345 -3.44 7.98 21.11
CA GLU A 345 -3.00 7.64 22.46
C GLU A 345 -3.49 6.26 22.95
N THR A 346 -4.48 5.65 22.30
CA THR A 346 -4.94 4.28 22.59
C THR A 346 -4.07 3.21 21.91
N GLY A 347 -3.16 3.61 21.03
CA GLY A 347 -2.31 2.73 20.23
C GLY A 347 -2.97 2.22 18.94
N GLY A 348 -4.27 2.41 18.74
CA GLY A 348 -4.94 2.08 17.47
C GLY A 348 -4.86 3.21 16.45
N MET A 349 -5.12 2.89 15.17
CA MET A 349 -5.24 3.91 14.11
C MET A 349 -6.28 4.96 14.50
N ILE A 350 -5.99 6.24 14.22
CA ILE A 350 -6.90 7.36 14.40
C ILE A 350 -8.22 7.09 13.64
N PRO A 351 -9.40 7.05 14.30
CA PRO A 351 -10.67 6.70 13.63
C PRO A 351 -11.03 7.59 12.43
N ASP A 352 -10.70 8.89 12.51
CA ASP A 352 -10.89 9.83 11.40
C ASP A 352 -10.07 9.48 10.14
N TYR A 353 -9.04 8.63 10.26
CA TYR A 353 -8.17 8.27 9.14
C TYR A 353 -8.72 7.11 8.29
N THR A 354 -9.79 6.44 8.72
CA THR A 354 -10.34 5.23 8.06
C THR A 354 -11.87 5.24 8.00
N PHE A 355 -12.46 4.45 7.09
CA PHE A 355 -13.91 4.23 6.99
C PHE A 355 -14.36 2.90 7.62
N ASP A 356 -13.47 1.91 7.70
CA ASP A 356 -13.76 0.53 8.09
C ASP A 356 -12.93 0.04 9.28
N GLY A 357 -12.05 0.92 9.80
CA GLY A 357 -11.13 0.59 10.88
C GLY A 357 -9.80 -0.03 10.41
N VAL A 358 -9.62 -0.26 9.11
CA VAL A 358 -8.52 -1.09 8.56
C VAL A 358 -7.71 -0.35 7.48
N HIS A 359 -8.37 0.34 6.56
CA HIS A 359 -7.73 1.00 5.42
C HIS A 359 -7.69 2.52 5.62
N LEU A 360 -6.53 3.14 5.33
CA LEU A 360 -6.39 4.60 5.31
C LEU A 360 -7.25 5.20 4.18
N LYS A 361 -7.93 6.31 4.47
CA LYS A 361 -8.57 7.15 3.45
C LYS A 361 -7.47 7.80 2.61
N ALA A 362 -7.72 7.97 1.30
CA ALA A 362 -6.81 8.60 0.33
C ALA A 362 -6.04 9.83 0.88
N LYS A 363 -6.73 10.76 1.56
CA LYS A 363 -6.14 11.97 2.16
C LYS A 363 -4.98 11.69 3.13
N TYR A 364 -4.97 10.54 3.82
CA TYR A 364 -3.98 10.21 4.84
C TYR A 364 -2.89 9.25 4.35
N ILE A 365 -2.96 8.80 3.09
CA ILE A 365 -1.86 8.06 2.42
C ILE A 365 -0.61 8.96 2.29
N GLU A 366 -0.79 10.28 2.17
CA GLU A 366 0.29 11.27 2.13
C GLU A 366 1.18 11.21 3.39
N ILE A 367 0.60 10.97 4.58
CA ILE A 367 1.38 10.79 5.84
C ILE A 367 2.33 9.59 5.73
N TRP A 368 1.87 8.49 5.13
CA TRP A 368 2.68 7.29 4.92
C TRP A 368 3.75 7.55 3.84
N LYS A 369 3.41 8.23 2.74
CA LYS A 369 4.42 8.59 1.73
C LYS A 369 5.51 9.50 2.30
N ASP A 370 5.15 10.55 3.01
CA ASP A 370 6.10 11.50 3.62
C ASP A 370 6.98 10.84 4.69
N TYR A 371 6.43 9.85 5.41
CA TYR A 371 7.21 9.00 6.30
C TYR A 371 8.29 8.22 5.53
N LEU A 372 7.94 7.54 4.43
CA LEU A 372 8.94 6.86 3.59
C LEU A 372 9.96 7.83 2.99
N LYS A 373 9.52 9.01 2.53
CA LYS A 373 10.41 10.08 2.02
C LYS A 373 11.37 10.64 3.05
N SER A 374 11.09 10.52 4.35
CA SER A 374 12.00 10.94 5.43
C SER A 374 12.88 9.81 5.97
N HIS A 375 12.68 8.57 5.50
CA HIS A 375 13.40 7.36 5.93
C HIS A 375 14.16 6.70 4.77
N ALA A 376 14.63 7.49 3.81
CA ALA A 376 15.49 7.02 2.73
C ALA A 376 16.93 6.79 3.20
N ILE A 377 17.55 5.71 2.74
CA ILE A 377 18.98 5.43 2.86
C ILE A 377 19.70 5.93 1.60
N SER A 378 20.89 6.53 1.77
CA SER A 378 21.73 6.93 0.63
C SER A 378 22.27 5.69 -0.10
N SER A 379 21.78 5.46 -1.31
CA SER A 379 22.26 4.45 -2.27
C SER A 379 23.50 4.89 -3.03
#